data_AF-A0A371BJ06-F1
#
_entry.id   AF-A0A371BJ06-F1
#
_cell.length_a   1.000
_cell.length_b   1.000
_cell.length_c   1.000
_cell.angle_alpha   90.00
_cell.angle_beta   90.00
_cell.angle_gamma   90.00
#
_symmetry.space_group_name_H-M   'P 1'
#
loop_
_entity.id
_entity.type
_entity.pdbx_description
1 polymer ?
#
loop_
_entity_poly.entity_id
_entity_poly.type
_entity_poly.pdbx_seq_one_letter_code
_entity_poly.pdbx_strand_id
1 'polypeptide(L)'
;MAGKGFDKRDFLKLAGGGVIASFIGQRVFAQDGRILGLDLPKQVIELIPRKPLNYLRIAEAVVQLEREADRKGLPNSPLETRKGQSLSDLADSLYQMAMPRLVALIDRSEDIDPPFADKAGELLAELHQSQHELPEALKLGFGDAGVKPFLPEKQRYLVQPETPQGEIIFVPGAPPLPTTPAPAEAATVPIIDELDRPLSKSREFTALKAEYARLFRKLTVRPQYRETVDWHLDLIRKARSRYEKVEAQTGVPWYFIAVTHGPEASFNFRAHLHNGDFPLTARTRQVPAGRPTKWLPPSDWESSANDALRLLGYTGQKDWSLERTLYRLEAYNGLGYRGLGVPTPYLWSFSNHYERGKFVADGKFSHTAKSQQCGAAVMLKLLADAEEIKLEAAT
;
A
#
# COMPACT_ATOMS: atom_id res chain seq x y z
N MET A 1 -11.72 14.74 30.14
CA MET A 1 -10.31 14.39 30.43
C MET A 1 -9.59 14.24 29.10
N ALA A 2 -8.54 15.03 28.89
CA ALA A 2 -7.85 15.16 27.60
C ALA A 2 -7.11 13.87 27.23
N GLY A 3 -7.49 13.26 26.10
CA GLY A 3 -6.82 12.08 25.54
C GLY A 3 -5.49 12.49 24.91
N LYS A 4 -4.38 12.06 25.51
CA LYS A 4 -3.05 12.18 24.91
C LYS A 4 -3.03 11.36 23.61
N GLY A 5 -2.77 12.02 22.48
CA GLY A 5 -2.55 11.37 21.20
C GLY A 5 -1.32 10.46 21.27
N PHE A 6 -1.52 9.17 21.00
CA PHE A 6 -0.47 8.16 20.97
C PHE A 6 0.33 8.33 19.67
N ASP A 7 1.55 8.87 19.76
CA ASP A 7 2.52 8.96 18.66
C ASP A 7 3.50 7.77 18.79
N LYS A 8 3.80 7.05 17.70
CA LYS A 8 4.79 5.94 17.66
C LYS A 8 6.16 6.32 18.28
N ARG A 9 6.42 7.62 18.44
CA ARG A 9 7.61 8.21 19.08
C ARG A 9 7.67 8.05 20.60
N ASP A 10 6.54 7.89 21.30
CA ASP A 10 6.57 7.75 22.77
C ASP A 10 7.15 6.40 23.21
N PHE A 11 7.18 5.41 22.31
CA PHE A 11 7.85 4.12 22.53
C PHE A 11 9.37 4.20 22.37
N LEU A 12 9.88 5.17 21.59
CA LEU A 12 11.32 5.32 21.30
C LEU A 12 12.14 5.91 22.46
N LYS A 13 11.51 6.37 23.54
CA LYS A 13 12.21 6.94 24.71
C LYS A 13 12.50 5.94 25.83
N LEU A 14 12.06 4.68 25.72
CA LEU A 14 12.13 3.71 26.82
C LEU A 14 12.97 2.45 26.53
N ALA A 15 13.61 2.36 25.37
CA ALA A 15 14.52 1.26 25.04
C ALA A 15 15.90 1.81 24.63
N GLY A 16 16.58 2.45 25.58
CA GLY A 16 17.97 2.85 25.43
C GLY A 16 18.91 1.73 25.89
N GLY A 17 19.85 1.34 25.02
CA GLY A 17 21.09 0.65 25.39
C GLY A 17 21.24 -0.74 24.78
N GLY A 18 22.10 -0.86 23.76
CA GLY A 18 22.60 -2.15 23.31
C GLY A 18 22.98 -2.19 21.83
N VAL A 19 24.12 -1.61 21.46
CA VAL A 19 24.77 -1.88 20.18
C VAL A 19 25.25 -3.33 20.19
N ILE A 20 24.66 -4.18 19.36
CA ILE A 20 25.25 -5.47 19.00
C ILE A 20 25.46 -5.47 17.49
N ALA A 21 26.71 -5.22 17.10
CA ALA A 21 27.19 -5.53 15.77
C ALA A 21 27.10 -7.05 15.57
N SER A 22 26.51 -7.48 14.47
CA SER A 22 26.66 -8.86 13.99
C SER A 22 27.08 -8.82 12.52
N PHE A 23 28.40 -8.86 12.34
CA PHE A 23 29.01 -9.46 11.17
C PHE A 23 28.73 -10.95 11.17
N ILE A 24 28.34 -11.53 10.03
CA ILE A 24 28.78 -12.82 9.47
C ILE A 24 27.96 -13.05 8.20
N GLY A 25 28.65 -13.29 7.06
CA GLY A 25 27.99 -13.79 5.84
C GLY A 25 28.49 -13.30 4.49
N GLN A 26 29.75 -12.87 4.33
CA GLN A 26 30.35 -12.77 3.00
C GLN A 26 30.67 -14.17 2.46
N ARG A 27 30.06 -14.56 1.35
CA ARG A 27 30.70 -15.16 0.15
C ARG A 27 29.65 -15.69 -0.83
N VAL A 28 29.31 -14.88 -1.84
CA VAL A 28 29.22 -15.33 -3.24
C VAL A 28 29.67 -14.14 -4.09
N PHE A 29 30.99 -14.04 -4.32
CA PHE A 29 31.49 -13.16 -5.37
C PHE A 29 31.23 -13.83 -6.72
N ALA A 30 30.50 -13.10 -7.56
CA ALA A 30 30.55 -13.08 -9.01
C ALA A 30 31.44 -14.16 -9.66
N GLN A 31 30.80 -15.16 -10.28
CA GLN A 31 31.48 -15.94 -11.33
C GLN A 31 30.85 -15.82 -12.72
N ASP A 32 29.69 -15.19 -12.89
CA ASP A 32 29.19 -14.86 -14.23
C ASP A 32 28.81 -13.38 -14.30
N GLY A 33 29.55 -12.62 -15.12
CA GLY A 33 29.29 -11.21 -15.45
C GLY A 33 28.05 -11.02 -16.34
N ARG A 34 27.04 -11.87 -16.17
CA ARG A 34 25.81 -11.89 -16.94
C ARG A 34 24.69 -11.30 -16.12
N ILE A 35 24.16 -10.17 -16.58
CA ILE A 35 22.92 -9.60 -16.08
C ILE A 35 21.96 -9.63 -17.27
N LEU A 36 20.83 -10.33 -17.14
CA LEU A 36 19.80 -10.45 -18.20
C LEU A 36 20.31 -11.02 -19.54
N GLY A 37 21.31 -11.91 -19.51
CA GLY A 37 21.88 -12.51 -20.72
C GLY A 37 22.75 -11.56 -21.55
N LEU A 38 23.08 -10.38 -21.03
CA LEU A 38 24.01 -9.43 -21.62
C LEU A 38 25.35 -9.49 -20.86
N ASP A 39 26.45 -9.65 -21.60
CA ASP A 39 27.80 -9.57 -21.04
C ASP A 39 28.13 -8.10 -20.76
N LEU A 40 28.13 -7.71 -19.49
CA LEU A 40 28.50 -6.35 -19.10
C LEU A 40 29.99 -6.28 -18.75
N PRO A 41 30.74 -5.29 -19.27
CA PRO A 41 32.14 -5.09 -18.91
C PRO A 41 32.29 -4.87 -17.39
N LYS A 42 33.32 -5.46 -16.77
CA LYS A 42 33.57 -5.35 -15.31
C LYS A 42 33.56 -3.91 -14.77
N GLN A 43 34.01 -2.96 -15.58
CA GLN A 43 34.03 -1.53 -15.28
C GLN A 43 32.63 -0.94 -15.05
N VAL A 44 31.61 -1.45 -15.76
CA VAL A 44 30.21 -1.03 -15.61
C VAL A 44 29.62 -1.60 -14.30
N ILE A 45 29.95 -2.84 -13.97
CA ILE A 45 29.53 -3.50 -12.72
C ILE A 45 30.08 -2.77 -11.49
N GLU A 46 31.32 -2.27 -11.58
CA GLU A 46 31.99 -1.52 -10.49
C GLU A 46 31.45 -0.09 -10.32
N LEU A 47 30.87 0.50 -11.37
CA LEU A 47 30.26 1.84 -11.36
C LEU A 47 28.79 1.85 -10.91
N ILE A 48 28.15 0.68 -10.86
CA ILE A 48 26.78 0.53 -10.38
C ILE A 48 26.82 0.51 -8.83
N PRO A 49 26.21 1.49 -8.13
CA PRO A 49 26.12 1.43 -6.68
C PRO A 49 25.45 0.11 -6.25
N ARG A 50 25.81 -0.48 -5.09
CA ARG A 50 25.31 -1.82 -4.68
C ARG A 50 23.77 -1.95 -4.59
N LYS A 51 23.03 -0.84 -4.56
CA LYS A 51 21.57 -0.78 -4.36
C LYS A 51 20.72 -1.09 -5.61
N PRO A 52 21.02 -0.60 -6.82
CA PRO A 52 20.37 -1.03 -8.06
C PRO A 52 20.51 -2.52 -8.41
N LEU A 53 21.46 -3.26 -7.82
CA LEU A 53 21.53 -4.72 -7.98
C LEU A 53 20.35 -5.46 -7.34
N ASN A 54 19.74 -4.94 -6.26
CA ASN A 54 18.65 -5.66 -5.59
C ASN A 54 17.35 -5.62 -6.41
N TYR A 55 17.09 -4.52 -7.11
CA TYR A 55 15.91 -4.39 -7.99
C TYR A 55 15.98 -5.34 -9.18
N LEU A 56 17.14 -5.43 -9.84
CA LEU A 56 17.35 -6.37 -10.93
C LEU A 56 17.21 -7.81 -10.46
N ARG A 57 17.74 -8.11 -9.26
CA ARG A 57 17.58 -9.43 -8.63
C ARG A 57 16.12 -9.77 -8.34
N ILE A 58 15.33 -8.84 -7.80
CA ILE A 58 13.90 -9.06 -7.53
C ILE A 58 13.15 -9.28 -8.84
N ALA A 59 13.42 -8.48 -9.86
CA ALA A 59 12.79 -8.64 -11.18
C ALA A 59 13.10 -10.01 -11.79
N GLU A 60 14.36 -10.43 -11.75
CA GLU A 60 14.78 -11.75 -12.23
C GLU A 60 14.11 -12.86 -11.42
N ALA A 61 14.07 -12.73 -10.08
CA ALA A 61 13.43 -13.70 -9.21
C ALA A 61 11.93 -13.84 -9.50
N VAL A 62 11.21 -12.74 -9.80
CA VAL A 62 9.81 -12.80 -10.24
C VAL A 62 9.68 -13.62 -11.53
N VAL A 63 10.53 -13.35 -12.53
CA VAL A 63 10.51 -14.09 -13.80
C VAL A 63 10.80 -15.58 -13.59
N GLN A 64 11.74 -15.91 -12.70
CA GLN A 64 12.05 -17.31 -12.39
C GLN A 64 10.91 -18.01 -11.66
N LEU A 65 10.22 -17.33 -10.75
CA LEU A 65 9.04 -17.87 -10.08
C LEU A 65 7.89 -18.11 -11.05
N GLU A 66 7.63 -17.21 -12.00
CA GLU A 66 6.62 -17.42 -13.05
C GLU A 66 6.95 -18.67 -13.89
N ARG A 67 8.21 -18.83 -14.32
CA ARG A 67 8.65 -20.04 -15.06
C ARG A 67 8.58 -21.31 -14.21
N GLU A 68 8.87 -21.23 -12.92
CA GLU A 68 8.73 -22.36 -12.00
C GLU A 68 7.25 -22.74 -11.82
N ALA A 69 6.35 -21.76 -11.71
CA ALA A 69 4.91 -21.98 -11.66
C ALA A 69 4.39 -22.68 -12.93
N ASP A 70 4.82 -22.23 -14.11
CA ASP A 70 4.45 -22.85 -15.39
C ASP A 70 4.94 -24.31 -15.46
N ARG A 71 6.20 -24.57 -15.05
CA ARG A 71 6.76 -25.94 -15.00
C ARG A 71 6.04 -26.83 -14.01
N LYS A 72 5.51 -26.27 -12.92
CA LYS A 72 4.71 -26.99 -11.92
C LYS A 72 3.26 -27.19 -12.36
N GLY A 73 2.83 -26.58 -13.46
CA GLY A 73 1.44 -26.65 -13.93
C GLY A 73 0.46 -25.93 -13.00
N LEU A 74 0.89 -24.88 -12.31
CA LEU A 74 0.01 -24.06 -11.49
C LEU A 74 -1.04 -23.35 -12.36
N PRO A 75 -2.20 -22.94 -11.80
CA PRO A 75 -3.22 -22.22 -12.53
C PRO A 75 -2.67 -20.99 -13.26
N ASN A 76 -3.26 -20.65 -14.41
CA ASN A 76 -2.81 -19.49 -15.20
C ASN A 76 -2.94 -18.18 -14.42
N SER A 77 -2.00 -17.26 -14.65
CA SER A 77 -2.06 -15.93 -14.04
C SER A 77 -3.27 -15.16 -14.59
N PRO A 78 -4.02 -14.42 -13.74
CA PRO A 78 -5.09 -13.53 -14.19
C PRO A 78 -4.55 -12.24 -14.87
N LEU A 79 -3.21 -12.07 -14.90
CA LEU A 79 -2.54 -10.91 -15.49
C LEU A 79 -2.17 -11.16 -16.95
N GLU A 80 -2.42 -10.20 -17.83
CA GLU A 80 -1.95 -10.27 -19.20
C GLU A 80 -0.41 -10.15 -19.29
N THR A 81 0.23 -11.04 -20.05
CA THR A 81 1.67 -10.95 -20.33
C THR A 81 1.92 -9.94 -21.45
N ARG A 82 2.50 -8.79 -21.10
CA ARG A 82 2.80 -7.72 -22.07
C ARG A 82 4.11 -8.01 -22.81
N LYS A 83 4.06 -8.16 -24.14
CA LYS A 83 5.26 -8.25 -25.00
C LYS A 83 5.92 -6.87 -25.10
N GLY A 84 7.21 -6.76 -24.77
CA GLY A 84 8.05 -5.60 -25.10
C GLY A 84 8.25 -4.51 -24.03
N GLN A 85 8.44 -4.87 -22.76
CA GLN A 85 8.78 -3.87 -21.71
C GLN A 85 10.28 -3.52 -21.73
N SER A 86 10.61 -2.22 -21.68
CA SER A 86 11.99 -1.72 -21.58
C SER A 86 12.49 -1.75 -20.12
N LEU A 87 13.81 -1.93 -19.92
CA LEU A 87 14.44 -1.85 -18.60
C LEU A 87 14.27 -0.49 -17.92
N SER A 88 14.05 0.58 -18.68
CA SER A 88 13.73 1.91 -18.16
C SER A 88 12.34 1.99 -17.53
N ASP A 89 11.37 1.21 -18.05
CA ASP A 89 10.00 1.12 -17.50
C ASP A 89 9.99 0.34 -16.18
N LEU A 90 10.96 -0.58 -16.03
CA LEU A 90 11.25 -1.34 -14.81
C LEU A 90 11.76 -0.45 -13.68
N ALA A 91 12.54 0.60 -14.00
CA ALA A 91 13.14 1.48 -13.00
C ALA A 91 12.13 2.41 -12.30
N ASP A 92 11.11 2.90 -13.02
CA ASP A 92 10.09 3.79 -12.44
C ASP A 92 8.90 3.04 -11.82
N SER A 93 8.77 1.72 -11.99
CA SER A 93 7.62 0.99 -11.44
C SER A 93 7.80 -0.52 -11.16
N LEU A 94 9.00 -1.00 -10.82
CA LEU A 94 9.19 -2.42 -10.43
C LEU A 94 8.15 -2.85 -9.38
N TYR A 95 7.89 -2.01 -8.39
CA TYR A 95 6.90 -2.30 -7.35
C TYR A 95 5.49 -2.51 -7.93
N GLN A 96 4.98 -1.61 -8.77
CA GLN A 96 3.63 -1.74 -9.34
C GLN A 96 3.52 -2.89 -10.36
N MET A 97 4.65 -3.37 -10.90
CA MET A 97 4.66 -4.51 -11.82
C MET A 97 4.87 -5.87 -11.15
N ALA A 98 5.83 -5.95 -10.22
CA ALA A 98 6.18 -7.19 -9.55
C ALA A 98 5.16 -7.54 -8.47
N MET A 99 4.59 -6.54 -7.79
CA MET A 99 3.69 -6.78 -6.67
C MET A 99 2.42 -7.55 -7.09
N PRO A 100 1.68 -7.17 -8.17
CA PRO A 100 0.54 -7.95 -8.62
C PRO A 100 0.87 -9.39 -9.04
N ARG A 101 2.05 -9.59 -9.64
CA ARG A 101 2.52 -10.93 -10.05
C ARG A 101 2.80 -11.83 -8.86
N LEU A 102 3.50 -11.29 -7.86
CA LEU A 102 3.81 -12.04 -6.64
C LEU A 102 2.55 -12.38 -5.85
N VAL A 103 1.59 -11.45 -5.74
CA VAL A 103 0.28 -11.74 -5.13
C VAL A 103 -0.46 -12.83 -5.91
N ALA A 104 -0.51 -12.74 -7.24
CA ALA A 104 -1.15 -13.77 -8.07
C ALA A 104 -0.47 -15.14 -7.93
N LEU A 105 0.86 -15.18 -7.83
CA LEU A 105 1.66 -16.38 -7.57
C LEU A 105 1.29 -17.01 -6.22
N ILE A 106 1.17 -16.21 -5.16
CA ILE A 106 0.74 -16.68 -3.83
C ILE A 106 -0.68 -17.25 -3.93
N ASP A 107 -1.62 -16.46 -4.44
CA ASP A 107 -3.04 -16.82 -4.51
C ASP A 107 -3.31 -18.12 -5.27
N ARG A 108 -2.58 -18.37 -6.37
CA ARG A 108 -2.77 -19.57 -7.19
C ARG A 108 -2.03 -20.80 -6.68
N SER A 109 -1.16 -20.63 -5.67
CA SER A 109 -0.32 -21.70 -5.14
C SER A 109 -0.60 -22.04 -3.68
N GLU A 110 -1.27 -21.18 -2.90
CA GLU A 110 -1.37 -21.38 -1.44
C GLU A 110 -2.00 -22.71 -1.04
N ASP A 111 -2.99 -23.18 -1.80
CA ASP A 111 -3.68 -24.45 -1.56
C ASP A 111 -3.01 -25.66 -2.23
N ILE A 112 -2.17 -25.43 -3.24
CA ILE A 112 -1.59 -26.49 -4.12
C ILE A 112 -0.14 -26.79 -3.74
N ASP A 113 0.66 -25.74 -3.54
CA ASP A 113 2.09 -25.81 -3.21
C ASP A 113 2.42 -24.70 -2.18
N PRO A 114 2.09 -24.91 -0.89
CA PRO A 114 2.35 -23.92 0.16
C PRO A 114 3.83 -23.48 0.26
N PRO A 115 4.84 -24.37 0.10
CA PRO A 115 6.24 -23.94 0.04
C PRO A 115 6.55 -23.01 -1.12
N PHE A 116 5.92 -23.18 -2.29
CA PHE A 116 6.06 -22.23 -3.40
C PHE A 116 5.40 -20.88 -3.07
N ALA A 117 4.22 -20.89 -2.46
CA ALA A 117 3.56 -19.68 -1.96
C ALA A 117 4.43 -18.93 -0.94
N ASP A 118 5.16 -19.66 -0.07
CA ASP A 118 6.14 -19.06 0.85
C ASP A 118 7.28 -18.35 0.12
N LYS A 119 7.86 -18.94 -0.93
CA LYS A 119 8.91 -18.29 -1.72
C LYS A 119 8.40 -16.98 -2.35
N ALA A 120 7.20 -16.99 -2.92
CA ALA A 120 6.60 -15.80 -3.50
C ALA A 120 6.28 -14.74 -2.43
N GLY A 121 5.80 -15.17 -1.26
CA GLY A 121 5.55 -14.33 -0.09
C GLY A 121 6.81 -13.68 0.48
N GLU A 122 7.91 -14.41 0.55
CA GLU A 122 9.21 -13.89 0.98
C GLU A 122 9.70 -12.79 0.02
N LEU A 123 9.64 -13.06 -1.29
CA LEU A 123 10.05 -12.09 -2.31
C LEU A 123 9.14 -10.84 -2.32
N LEU A 124 7.85 -11.01 -2.04
CA LEU A 124 6.91 -9.89 -1.89
C LEU A 124 7.23 -9.03 -0.65
N ALA A 125 7.59 -9.65 0.47
CA ALA A 125 8.04 -8.93 1.67
C ALA A 125 9.36 -8.18 1.41
N GLU A 126 10.27 -8.78 0.64
CA GLU A 126 11.52 -8.12 0.27
C GLU A 126 11.30 -6.92 -0.69
N LEU A 127 10.44 -7.09 -1.69
CA LEU A 127 10.00 -6.00 -2.56
C LEU A 127 9.35 -4.88 -1.75
N HIS A 128 8.55 -5.23 -0.74
CA HIS A 128 7.92 -4.27 0.16
C HIS A 128 8.97 -3.46 0.95
N GLN A 129 9.99 -4.10 1.52
CA GLN A 129 11.01 -3.42 2.31
C GLN A 129 11.93 -2.53 1.45
N SER A 130 12.24 -2.98 0.23
CA SER A 130 13.14 -2.25 -0.69
C SER A 130 12.52 -0.98 -1.30
N GLN A 131 11.21 -0.76 -1.16
CA GLN A 131 10.52 0.41 -1.74
C GLN A 131 10.98 1.79 -1.23
N HIS A 132 11.70 1.82 -0.11
CA HIS A 132 12.29 3.06 0.44
C HIS A 132 13.62 3.42 -0.22
N GLU A 133 14.23 2.47 -0.94
CA GLU A 133 15.62 2.57 -1.35
C GLU A 133 15.87 3.18 -2.72
N LEU A 134 14.83 3.58 -3.49
CA LEU A 134 14.99 4.13 -4.84
C LEU A 134 16.01 5.28 -4.87
N PRO A 135 17.25 5.05 -5.33
CA PRO A 135 18.23 6.11 -5.40
C PRO A 135 17.99 6.87 -6.70
N GLU A 136 17.99 8.20 -6.63
CA GLU A 136 18.09 9.07 -7.81
C GLU A 136 19.21 8.66 -8.77
N ALA A 137 20.19 7.85 -8.34
CA ALA A 137 21.26 7.30 -9.16
C ALA A 137 20.78 6.53 -10.40
N LEU A 138 19.63 5.83 -10.34
CA LEU A 138 19.04 5.20 -11.53
C LEU A 138 18.50 6.24 -12.54
N LYS A 139 18.19 7.47 -12.09
CA LYS A 139 17.78 8.58 -12.96
C LYS A 139 18.97 9.35 -13.52
N LEU A 140 20.08 9.44 -12.79
CA LEU A 140 21.31 10.07 -13.27
C LEU A 140 22.10 9.23 -14.28
N GLY A 141 21.99 7.90 -14.26
CA GLY A 141 22.77 7.01 -15.13
C GLY A 141 22.29 6.86 -16.59
N PHE A 142 21.08 7.33 -16.90
CA PHE A 142 20.48 7.24 -18.25
C PHE A 142 20.14 8.62 -18.84
N GLY A 143 20.53 9.70 -18.16
CA GLY A 143 20.15 11.07 -18.50
C GLY A 143 20.83 11.69 -19.73
N ASP A 144 21.78 11.00 -20.36
CA ASP A 144 22.55 11.54 -21.50
C ASP A 144 22.36 10.78 -22.82
N ALA A 145 21.51 9.75 -22.84
CA ALA A 145 21.00 9.16 -24.06
C ALA A 145 19.62 9.77 -24.29
N GLY A 146 19.44 10.62 -25.30
CA GLY A 146 18.21 11.36 -25.62
C GLY A 146 16.95 10.51 -25.90
N VAL A 147 16.54 9.71 -24.92
CA VAL A 147 15.37 8.84 -24.92
C VAL A 147 14.25 9.62 -24.26
N LYS A 148 13.26 10.00 -25.07
CA LYS A 148 12.03 10.63 -24.57
C LYS A 148 11.35 9.67 -23.58
N PRO A 149 10.86 10.15 -22.42
CA PRO A 149 10.06 9.32 -21.53
C PRO A 149 8.78 8.91 -22.26
N PHE A 150 8.65 7.63 -22.59
CA PHE A 150 7.41 7.07 -23.10
C PHE A 150 6.50 6.77 -21.90
N LEU A 151 5.25 7.24 -21.95
CA LEU A 151 4.25 6.97 -20.92
C LEU A 151 3.90 5.48 -20.91
N PRO A 152 3.70 4.87 -19.72
CA PRO A 152 3.41 3.45 -19.64
C PRO A 152 2.10 3.14 -20.36
N GLU A 153 2.14 2.14 -21.23
CA GLU A 153 0.95 1.56 -21.81
C GLU A 153 0.50 0.39 -20.91
N LYS A 154 -0.82 0.29 -20.81
CA LYS A 154 -1.65 -0.27 -19.73
C LYS A 154 -1.42 -1.74 -19.35
N GLN A 155 -1.63 -2.09 -18.07
CA GLN A 155 -1.79 -3.46 -17.59
C GLN A 155 -3.29 -3.81 -17.61
N ARG A 156 -3.65 -4.92 -18.25
CA ARG A 156 -5.04 -5.40 -18.28
C ARG A 156 -5.19 -6.65 -17.41
N TYR A 157 -6.20 -6.63 -16.56
CA TYR A 157 -6.68 -7.80 -15.83
C TYR A 157 -7.63 -8.58 -16.73
N LEU A 158 -7.57 -9.91 -16.67
CA LEU A 158 -8.61 -10.75 -17.26
C LEU A 158 -9.89 -10.58 -16.44
N VAL A 159 -10.72 -9.62 -16.82
CA VAL A 159 -12.10 -9.50 -16.33
C VAL A 159 -12.87 -10.69 -16.91
N GLN A 160 -13.23 -11.66 -16.07
CA GLN A 160 -14.23 -12.65 -16.47
C GLN A 160 -15.59 -11.94 -16.52
N PRO A 161 -16.33 -12.00 -17.65
CA PRO A 161 -17.66 -11.42 -17.69
C PRO A 161 -18.58 -12.19 -16.75
N GLU A 162 -19.14 -11.51 -15.75
CA GLU A 162 -20.25 -12.06 -14.99
C GLU A 162 -21.43 -12.32 -15.94
N THR A 163 -22.04 -13.48 -15.78
CA THR A 163 -23.25 -13.87 -16.51
C THR A 163 -24.39 -12.96 -16.05
N PRO A 164 -25.08 -12.21 -16.93
CA PRO A 164 -26.14 -11.32 -16.50
C PRO A 164 -27.29 -12.16 -15.92
N GLN A 165 -27.44 -12.13 -14.60
CA GLN A 165 -28.58 -12.69 -13.91
C GLN A 165 -29.71 -11.65 -13.90
N GLY A 166 -30.76 -11.95 -14.66
CA GLY A 166 -32.12 -11.45 -14.44
C GLY A 166 -32.40 -10.05 -14.94
N GLU A 167 -33.02 -9.96 -16.11
CA GLU A 167 -33.79 -8.78 -16.54
C GLU A 167 -34.81 -8.41 -15.47
N ILE A 168 -34.66 -7.23 -14.87
CA ILE A 168 -35.69 -6.66 -14.00
C ILE A 168 -36.81 -6.13 -14.91
N ILE A 169 -37.92 -6.88 -14.93
CA ILE A 169 -39.17 -6.50 -15.58
C ILE A 169 -39.74 -5.27 -14.88
N PHE A 170 -39.88 -4.16 -15.61
CA PHE A 170 -40.54 -2.95 -15.15
C PHE A 170 -42.06 -3.17 -15.10
N VAL A 171 -42.67 -3.09 -13.92
CA VAL A 171 -44.14 -3.12 -13.75
C VAL A 171 -44.65 -1.67 -13.76
N PRO A 172 -45.49 -1.24 -14.72
CA PRO A 172 -46.03 0.12 -14.74
C PRO A 172 -47.28 0.21 -13.85
N GLY A 173 -47.28 1.09 -12.83
CA GLY A 173 -48.52 1.40 -12.10
C GLY A 173 -48.42 1.88 -10.64
N ALA A 174 -47.41 2.66 -10.24
CA ALA A 174 -47.38 3.27 -8.91
C ALA A 174 -47.94 4.72 -8.93
N PRO A 175 -48.81 5.12 -7.97
CA PRO A 175 -49.42 6.44 -7.93
C PRO A 175 -48.43 7.56 -7.53
N PRO A 176 -48.69 8.83 -7.89
CA PRO A 176 -47.73 9.92 -7.68
C PRO A 176 -47.57 10.26 -6.18
N LEU A 177 -46.32 10.49 -5.78
CA LEU A 177 -45.94 10.94 -4.44
C LEU A 177 -46.45 12.37 -4.15
N PRO A 178 -46.82 12.69 -2.89
CA PRO A 178 -47.24 14.03 -2.50
C PRO A 178 -46.07 15.03 -2.54
N THR A 179 -46.36 16.23 -3.04
CA THR A 179 -45.44 17.37 -3.11
C THR A 179 -45.14 17.94 -1.71
N THR A 180 -43.90 17.83 -1.27
CA THR A 180 -43.37 18.54 -0.10
C THR A 180 -42.90 19.94 -0.51
N PRO A 181 -43.20 21.02 0.25
CA PRO A 181 -42.77 22.37 -0.08
C PRO A 181 -41.25 22.56 0.13
N ALA A 182 -40.68 23.48 -0.67
CA ALA A 182 -39.26 23.79 -0.73
C ALA A 182 -38.65 24.16 0.64
N PRO A 183 -37.42 23.72 0.96
CA PRO A 183 -36.73 24.14 2.17
C PRO A 183 -36.27 25.60 2.05
N ALA A 184 -36.49 26.34 3.13
CA ALA A 184 -36.04 27.70 3.33
C ALA A 184 -34.51 27.84 3.16
N GLU A 185 -34.12 28.95 2.55
CA GLU A 185 -32.78 29.47 2.32
C GLU A 185 -31.81 29.18 3.49
N ALA A 186 -30.96 28.17 3.31
CA ALA A 186 -29.79 27.98 4.16
C ALA A 186 -28.72 29.00 3.74
N ALA A 187 -28.28 29.81 4.70
CA ALA A 187 -27.25 30.82 4.56
C ALA A 187 -26.05 30.31 3.76
N THR A 188 -25.82 30.90 2.59
CA THR A 188 -24.67 30.64 1.72
C THR A 188 -23.40 31.15 2.40
N VAL A 189 -22.66 30.24 3.04
CA VAL A 189 -21.25 30.48 3.36
C VAL A 189 -20.49 30.57 2.03
N PRO A 190 -19.69 31.61 1.77
CA PRO A 190 -19.09 31.82 0.46
C PRO A 190 -18.13 30.67 0.11
N ILE A 191 -18.39 30.03 -1.02
CA ILE A 191 -17.69 28.87 -1.60
C ILE A 191 -16.23 29.19 -2.03
N ILE A 192 -15.77 30.42 -1.82
CA ILE A 192 -14.56 30.98 -2.46
C ILE A 192 -13.27 30.75 -1.65
N ASP A 193 -13.32 30.31 -0.39
CA ASP A 193 -12.12 30.24 0.51
C ASP A 193 -11.56 28.83 0.80
N GLU A 194 -12.10 27.78 0.17
CA GLU A 194 -11.68 26.39 0.46
C GLU A 194 -10.52 25.87 -0.43
N LEU A 195 -10.15 26.59 -1.50
CA LEU A 195 -9.26 26.06 -2.53
C LEU A 195 -7.76 26.03 -2.14
N ASP A 196 -7.26 26.99 -1.34
CA ASP A 196 -5.81 27.18 -1.19
C ASP A 196 -5.29 27.25 0.27
N ARG A 197 -6.04 26.76 1.26
CA ARG A 197 -5.50 26.72 2.62
C ARG A 197 -4.30 25.76 2.71
N PRO A 198 -3.13 26.23 3.19
CA PRO A 198 -1.95 25.39 3.35
C PRO A 198 -2.21 24.25 4.33
N LEU A 199 -1.49 23.15 4.18
CA LEU A 199 -1.62 22.02 5.09
C LEU A 199 -1.19 22.41 6.50
N SER A 200 -2.02 22.07 7.46
CA SER A 200 -1.77 22.31 8.87
C SER A 200 -0.57 21.50 9.35
N LYS A 201 0.30 22.16 10.12
CA LYS A 201 1.42 21.52 10.82
C LYS A 201 1.03 20.88 12.15
N SER A 202 -0.23 21.01 12.55
CA SER A 202 -0.76 20.41 13.77
C SER A 202 -0.76 18.88 13.69
N ARG A 203 -0.71 18.24 14.86
CA ARG A 203 -0.91 16.79 15.04
C ARG A 203 -2.23 16.47 15.75
N GLU A 204 -2.96 17.50 16.15
CA GLU A 204 -4.21 17.38 16.88
C GLU A 204 -5.37 17.16 15.91
N PHE A 205 -6.17 16.13 16.17
CA PHE A 205 -7.33 15.80 15.32
C PHE A 205 -8.26 16.99 15.11
N THR A 206 -8.55 17.77 16.15
CA THR A 206 -9.47 18.91 16.08
C THR A 206 -9.03 19.95 15.06
N ALA A 207 -7.72 20.18 14.93
CA ALA A 207 -7.13 21.09 13.95
C ALA A 207 -7.10 20.51 12.53
N LEU A 208 -7.13 19.18 12.39
CA LEU A 208 -7.02 18.48 11.11
C LEU A 208 -8.38 18.05 10.53
N LYS A 209 -9.44 17.97 11.35
CA LYS A 209 -10.79 17.49 10.96
C LYS A 209 -11.28 18.10 9.65
N ALA A 210 -11.38 19.43 9.58
CA ALA A 210 -11.87 20.13 8.39
C ALA A 210 -10.97 19.93 7.18
N GLU A 211 -9.64 19.83 7.39
CA GLU A 211 -8.70 19.60 6.31
C GLU A 211 -8.84 18.20 5.70
N TYR A 212 -8.99 17.15 6.53
CA TYR A 212 -9.23 15.80 6.04
C TYR A 212 -10.50 15.70 5.20
N ALA A 213 -11.61 16.24 5.69
CA ALA A 213 -12.88 16.27 4.97
C ALA A 213 -12.74 16.97 3.60
N ARG A 214 -12.06 18.12 3.58
CA ARG A 214 -11.79 18.89 2.36
C ARG A 214 -10.93 18.11 1.37
N LEU A 215 -9.82 17.53 1.81
CA LEU A 215 -8.92 16.78 0.94
C LEU A 215 -9.58 15.53 0.38
N PHE A 216 -10.32 14.77 1.19
CA PHE A 216 -11.01 13.57 0.75
C PHE A 216 -12.10 13.87 -0.30
N ARG A 217 -12.89 14.93 -0.07
CA ARG A 217 -13.92 15.38 -1.02
C ARG A 217 -13.34 15.78 -2.38
N LYS A 218 -12.14 16.37 -2.38
CA LYS A 218 -11.43 16.81 -3.58
C LYS A 218 -10.47 15.76 -4.15
N LEU A 219 -10.44 14.56 -3.56
CA LEU A 219 -9.53 13.49 -3.99
C LEU A 219 -9.97 13.00 -5.36
N THR A 220 -9.07 13.12 -6.34
CA THR A 220 -9.19 12.48 -7.64
C THR A 220 -7.99 11.59 -7.90
N VAL A 221 -8.25 10.36 -8.37
CA VAL A 221 -7.19 9.42 -8.78
C VAL A 221 -6.57 9.93 -10.07
N ARG A 222 -5.24 9.97 -10.14
CA ARG A 222 -4.57 10.38 -11.38
C ARG A 222 -4.75 9.29 -12.45
N PRO A 223 -5.10 9.64 -13.71
CA PRO A 223 -5.46 8.65 -14.73
C PRO A 223 -4.42 7.55 -14.96
N GLN A 224 -3.12 7.86 -14.85
CA GLN A 224 -2.05 6.89 -15.04
C GLN A 224 -1.99 5.78 -13.98
N TYR A 225 -2.67 5.95 -12.84
CA TYR A 225 -2.72 4.94 -11.77
C TYR A 225 -4.05 4.19 -11.71
N ARG A 226 -5.00 4.49 -12.61
CA ARG A 226 -6.37 3.95 -12.56
C ARG A 226 -6.39 2.42 -12.47
N GLU A 227 -5.66 1.74 -13.36
CA GLU A 227 -5.58 0.28 -13.39
C GLU A 227 -4.95 -0.28 -12.13
N THR A 228 -3.85 0.33 -11.67
CA THR A 228 -3.19 -0.07 -10.43
C THR A 228 -4.14 0.01 -9.25
N VAL A 229 -4.91 1.10 -9.12
CA VAL A 229 -5.82 1.26 -7.97
C VAL A 229 -7.09 0.42 -8.08
N ASP A 230 -7.58 0.14 -9.29
CA ASP A 230 -8.69 -0.81 -9.52
C ASP A 230 -8.30 -2.21 -9.05
N TRP A 231 -7.06 -2.61 -9.33
CA TRP A 231 -6.54 -3.87 -8.82
C TRP A 231 -6.46 -3.93 -7.29
N HIS A 232 -6.08 -2.83 -6.63
CA HIS A 232 -6.07 -2.79 -5.16
C HIS A 232 -7.50 -2.98 -4.62
N LEU A 233 -8.50 -2.39 -5.28
CA LEU A 233 -9.91 -2.58 -4.92
C LEU A 233 -10.34 -4.04 -5.07
N ASP A 234 -9.96 -4.70 -6.17
CA ASP A 234 -10.29 -6.11 -6.38
C ASP A 234 -9.62 -7.04 -5.37
N LEU A 235 -8.37 -6.77 -4.98
CA LEU A 235 -7.72 -7.48 -3.87
C LEU A 235 -8.46 -7.31 -2.55
N ILE A 236 -8.86 -6.07 -2.23
CA ILE A 236 -9.60 -5.79 -1.01
C ILE A 236 -10.92 -6.56 -1.00
N ARG A 237 -11.66 -6.59 -2.11
CA ARG A 237 -12.90 -7.35 -2.27
C ARG A 237 -12.68 -8.84 -2.09
N LYS A 238 -11.68 -9.41 -2.76
CA LYS A 238 -11.34 -10.83 -2.67
C LYS A 238 -11.03 -11.25 -1.23
N ALA A 239 -10.33 -10.40 -0.48
CA ALA A 239 -9.93 -10.70 0.89
C ALA A 239 -10.88 -10.17 1.97
N ARG A 240 -12.05 -9.60 1.59
CA ARG A 240 -12.98 -8.93 2.49
C ARG A 240 -13.36 -9.78 3.71
N SER A 241 -13.68 -11.05 3.50
CA SER A 241 -14.09 -11.96 4.57
C SER A 241 -13.00 -12.15 5.64
N ARG A 242 -11.71 -12.03 5.29
CA ARG A 242 -10.60 -12.08 6.25
C ARG A 242 -10.52 -10.81 7.10
N TYR A 243 -10.76 -9.65 6.49
CA TYR A 243 -10.83 -8.39 7.22
C TYR A 243 -12.03 -8.35 8.18
N GLU A 244 -13.19 -8.83 7.74
CA GLU A 244 -14.40 -8.91 8.57
C GLU A 244 -14.24 -9.85 9.79
N LYS A 245 -13.44 -10.93 9.67
CA LYS A 245 -13.06 -11.76 10.83
C LYS A 245 -12.30 -10.98 11.90
N VAL A 246 -11.35 -10.12 11.49
CA VAL A 246 -10.59 -9.28 12.41
C VAL A 246 -11.46 -8.15 12.97
N GLU A 247 -12.35 -7.58 12.16
CA GLU A 247 -13.36 -6.62 12.62
C GLU A 247 -14.21 -7.21 13.74
N ALA A 248 -14.74 -8.42 13.56
CA ALA A 248 -15.55 -9.10 14.56
C ALA A 248 -14.81 -9.30 15.90
N GLN A 249 -13.48 -9.45 15.87
CA GLN A 249 -12.65 -9.67 17.04
C GLN A 249 -12.18 -8.38 17.72
N THR A 250 -12.13 -7.26 16.98
CA THR A 250 -11.50 -6.01 17.46
C THR A 250 -12.43 -4.81 17.51
N GLY A 251 -13.55 -4.83 16.80
CA GLY A 251 -14.41 -3.68 16.55
C GLY A 251 -13.81 -2.63 15.62
N VAL A 252 -12.66 -2.90 15.00
CA VAL A 252 -12.05 -2.02 14.00
C VAL A 252 -12.68 -2.32 12.64
N PRO A 253 -13.23 -1.34 11.91
CA PRO A 253 -13.92 -1.58 10.66
C PRO A 253 -13.05 -2.31 9.63
N TRP A 254 -13.62 -3.29 8.95
CA TRP A 254 -12.89 -4.11 7.97
C TRP A 254 -12.18 -3.25 6.92
N TYR A 255 -12.82 -2.15 6.48
CA TYR A 255 -12.26 -1.26 5.46
C TYR A 255 -11.00 -0.54 5.95
N PHE A 256 -10.91 -0.19 7.24
CA PHE A 256 -9.70 0.40 7.81
C PHE A 256 -8.55 -0.60 7.77
N ILE A 257 -8.82 -1.84 8.19
CA ILE A 257 -7.84 -2.93 8.20
C ILE A 257 -7.36 -3.21 6.77
N ALA A 258 -8.28 -3.25 5.81
CA ALA A 258 -7.99 -3.51 4.40
C ALA A 258 -7.07 -2.44 3.79
N VAL A 259 -7.40 -1.16 3.95
CA VAL A 259 -6.60 -0.07 3.36
C VAL A 259 -5.28 0.17 4.09
N THR A 260 -5.14 -0.32 5.33
CA THR A 260 -3.85 -0.40 6.03
C THR A 260 -2.98 -1.56 5.51
N HIS A 261 -3.57 -2.70 5.17
CA HIS A 261 -2.81 -3.88 4.77
C HIS A 261 -1.95 -3.65 3.51
N GLY A 262 -2.45 -2.86 2.55
CA GLY A 262 -1.69 -2.48 1.35
C GLY A 262 -0.35 -1.81 1.67
N PRO A 263 -0.33 -0.62 2.30
CA PRO A 263 0.90 0.10 2.58
C PRO A 263 1.78 -0.54 3.66
N GLU A 264 1.26 -1.45 4.50
CA GLU A 264 2.04 -2.12 5.55
C GLU A 264 2.65 -3.47 5.13
N ALA A 265 2.06 -4.17 4.15
CA ALA A 265 2.55 -5.49 3.76
C ALA A 265 2.31 -5.87 2.29
N SER A 266 1.91 -4.93 1.42
CA SER A 266 1.56 -5.21 0.02
C SER A 266 0.46 -6.28 -0.12
N PHE A 267 -0.50 -6.32 0.82
CA PHE A 267 -1.52 -7.36 0.94
C PHE A 267 -0.99 -8.79 1.15
N ASN A 268 0.25 -8.93 1.62
CA ASN A 268 0.83 -10.23 1.93
C ASN A 268 0.26 -10.80 3.24
N PHE A 269 -0.75 -11.67 3.11
CA PHE A 269 -1.33 -12.41 4.23
C PHE A 269 -0.36 -13.41 4.89
N ARG A 270 0.89 -13.52 4.41
CA ARG A 270 1.95 -14.32 5.04
C ARG A 270 2.92 -13.47 5.87
N ALA A 271 2.66 -12.16 6.00
CA ALA A 271 3.47 -11.20 6.71
C ALA A 271 2.68 -10.48 7.81
N HIS A 272 3.38 -9.92 8.79
CA HIS A 272 2.78 -9.20 9.91
C HIS A 272 2.16 -7.86 9.47
N LEU A 273 0.89 -7.61 9.83
CA LEU A 273 0.23 -6.30 9.61
C LEU A 273 0.93 -5.12 10.32
N HIS A 274 1.83 -5.41 11.27
CA HIS A 274 2.59 -4.41 12.01
C HIS A 274 3.49 -3.55 11.10
N ASN A 275 4.20 -4.20 10.18
CA ASN A 275 5.34 -3.63 9.44
C ASN A 275 5.80 -4.49 8.24
N GLY A 276 5.02 -5.50 7.85
CA GLY A 276 5.32 -6.36 6.72
C GLY A 276 6.41 -7.40 6.96
N ASP A 277 6.81 -7.64 8.21
CA ASP A 277 7.78 -8.70 8.51
C ASP A 277 7.24 -10.08 8.14
N PHE A 278 8.07 -10.83 7.42
CA PHE A 278 7.85 -12.22 7.01
C PHE A 278 8.94 -13.12 7.62
N PRO A 279 8.68 -14.41 7.91
CA PRO A 279 7.39 -15.10 7.88
C PRO A 279 6.60 -14.92 9.19
N LEU A 280 5.29 -15.17 9.14
CA LEU A 280 4.42 -15.21 10.34
C LEU A 280 4.82 -16.28 11.37
N THR A 281 5.62 -17.28 11.00
CA THR A 281 6.18 -18.25 11.97
C THR A 281 7.25 -17.64 12.87
N ALA A 282 7.77 -16.46 12.52
CA ALA A 282 8.65 -15.67 13.37
C ALA A 282 7.85 -14.52 14.02
N ARG A 283 8.49 -13.82 14.95
CA ARG A 283 8.01 -12.51 15.43
C ARG A 283 8.61 -11.40 14.59
N THR A 284 8.00 -10.22 14.66
CA THR A 284 8.55 -9.01 14.04
C THR A 284 9.97 -8.74 14.52
N ARG A 285 10.82 -8.37 13.57
CA ARG A 285 12.21 -7.96 13.76
C ARG A 285 12.32 -6.44 13.62
N GLN A 286 11.57 -5.86 12.70
CA GLN A 286 11.43 -4.43 12.53
C GLN A 286 10.53 -3.84 13.61
N VAL A 287 10.60 -2.52 13.80
CA VAL A 287 9.79 -1.81 14.79
C VAL A 287 8.30 -1.88 14.39
N PRO A 288 7.39 -2.22 15.31
CA PRO A 288 7.62 -2.67 16.69
C PRO A 288 8.16 -4.11 16.74
N ALA A 289 9.34 -4.31 17.32
CA ALA A 289 10.01 -5.61 17.35
C ALA A 289 9.44 -6.54 18.42
N GLY A 290 9.59 -7.85 18.22
CA GLY A 290 9.19 -8.88 19.18
C GLY A 290 7.68 -9.10 19.28
N ARG A 291 6.93 -8.70 18.26
CA ARG A 291 5.47 -8.84 18.18
C ARG A 291 5.07 -10.04 17.33
N PRO A 292 3.94 -10.70 17.64
CA PRO A 292 3.17 -10.54 18.87
C PRO A 292 3.89 -11.06 20.13
N THR A 293 3.59 -10.47 21.29
CA THR A 293 4.29 -10.82 22.54
C THR A 293 3.99 -12.24 23.02
N LYS A 294 2.78 -12.73 22.72
CA LYS A 294 2.37 -14.12 22.88
C LYS A 294 2.15 -14.66 21.47
N TRP A 295 3.03 -15.55 21.03
CA TRP A 295 3.03 -16.09 19.68
C TRP A 295 3.02 -17.61 19.75
N LEU A 296 1.85 -18.12 20.11
CA LEU A 296 1.53 -19.54 20.12
C LEU A 296 0.66 -19.84 18.90
N PRO A 297 0.71 -21.06 18.36
CA PRO A 297 -0.16 -21.43 17.25
C PRO A 297 -1.64 -21.15 17.53
N PRO A 298 -2.41 -20.70 16.51
CA PRO A 298 -1.96 -20.48 15.13
C PRO A 298 -1.13 -19.19 14.99
N SER A 299 0.03 -19.30 14.33
CA SER A 299 0.86 -18.15 13.92
C SER A 299 0.34 -17.61 12.59
N ASP A 300 -0.90 -17.10 12.59
CA ASP A 300 -1.63 -16.65 11.41
C ASP A 300 -1.72 -15.12 11.30
N TRP A 301 -2.22 -14.65 10.16
CA TRP A 301 -2.30 -13.22 9.88
C TRP A 301 -3.30 -12.53 10.78
N GLU A 302 -4.45 -13.17 11.04
CA GLU A 302 -5.51 -12.66 11.90
C GLU A 302 -5.00 -12.41 13.33
N SER A 303 -4.23 -13.35 13.90
CA SER A 303 -3.59 -13.18 15.21
C SER A 303 -2.57 -12.05 15.21
N SER A 304 -1.79 -11.90 14.13
CA SER A 304 -0.88 -10.75 13.98
C SER A 304 -1.63 -9.42 13.85
N ALA A 305 -2.73 -9.38 13.09
CA ALA A 305 -3.52 -8.18 12.87
C ALA A 305 -4.19 -7.72 14.16
N ASN A 306 -4.74 -8.65 14.94
CA ASN A 306 -5.29 -8.37 16.27
C ASN A 306 -4.27 -7.74 17.21
N ASP A 307 -3.04 -8.25 17.27
CA ASP A 307 -1.98 -7.68 18.11
C ASP A 307 -1.59 -6.27 17.64
N ALA A 308 -1.48 -6.06 16.33
CA ALA A 308 -1.15 -4.75 15.75
C ALA A 308 -2.20 -3.68 16.09
N LEU A 309 -3.48 -4.00 15.86
CA LEU A 309 -4.60 -3.09 16.13
C LEU A 309 -4.75 -2.79 17.62
N ARG A 310 -4.46 -3.76 18.49
CA ARG A 310 -4.45 -3.58 19.94
C ARG A 310 -3.29 -2.71 20.38
N LEU A 311 -2.08 -2.96 19.88
CA LEU A 311 -0.88 -2.19 20.18
C LEU A 311 -1.06 -0.71 19.81
N LEU A 312 -1.71 -0.44 18.69
CA LEU A 312 -2.00 0.92 18.21
C LEU A 312 -3.22 1.57 18.88
N GLY A 313 -3.91 0.86 19.79
CA GLY A 313 -5.04 1.40 20.55
C GLY A 313 -6.32 1.59 19.73
N TYR A 314 -6.48 0.86 18.62
CA TYR A 314 -7.65 0.95 17.75
C TYR A 314 -8.77 -0.01 18.15
N THR A 315 -8.45 -1.12 18.82
CA THR A 315 -9.43 -2.05 19.36
C THR A 315 -10.42 -1.34 20.29
N GLY A 316 -11.73 -1.54 20.05
CA GLY A 316 -12.81 -0.96 20.85
C GLY A 316 -13.09 0.54 20.62
N GLN A 317 -12.39 1.19 19.69
CA GLN A 317 -12.71 2.56 19.29
C GLN A 317 -14.06 2.61 18.56
N LYS A 318 -14.87 3.64 18.85
CA LYS A 318 -16.24 3.77 18.31
C LYS A 318 -16.38 4.77 17.17
N ASP A 319 -15.71 5.91 17.28
CA ASP A 319 -15.75 6.96 16.27
C ASP A 319 -14.93 6.53 15.05
N TRP A 320 -15.60 6.14 13.96
CA TRP A 320 -15.00 5.81 12.66
C TRP A 320 -15.53 6.69 11.55
N SER A 321 -15.92 7.92 11.91
CA SER A 321 -16.21 8.98 10.94
C SER A 321 -15.08 9.14 9.93
N LEU A 322 -15.39 9.73 8.78
CA LEU A 322 -14.44 9.94 7.68
C LEU A 322 -13.14 10.57 8.16
N GLU A 323 -13.25 11.70 8.87
CA GLU A 323 -12.10 12.47 9.34
C GLU A 323 -11.30 11.70 10.38
N ARG A 324 -11.99 10.96 11.27
CA ARG A 324 -11.32 10.16 12.30
C ARG A 324 -10.58 8.98 11.69
N THR A 325 -11.20 8.33 10.70
CA THR A 325 -10.59 7.24 9.94
C THR A 325 -9.32 7.72 9.24
N LEU A 326 -9.36 8.86 8.54
CA LEU A 326 -8.19 9.44 7.87
C LEU A 326 -7.09 9.83 8.86
N TYR A 327 -7.46 10.41 10.02
CA TYR A 327 -6.51 10.71 11.08
C TYR A 327 -5.82 9.45 11.62
N ARG A 328 -6.57 8.38 11.87
CA ARG A 328 -6.01 7.10 12.34
C ARG A 328 -5.14 6.42 11.29
N LEU A 329 -5.51 6.51 10.01
CA LEU A 329 -4.67 5.98 8.92
C LEU A 329 -3.34 6.73 8.86
N GLU A 330 -3.36 8.06 8.95
CA GLU A 330 -2.11 8.82 8.99
C GLU A 330 -1.30 8.54 10.25
N ALA A 331 -1.95 8.41 11.41
CA ALA A 331 -1.29 8.06 12.67
C ALA A 331 -0.71 6.64 12.65
N TYR A 332 -1.33 5.71 11.90
CA TYR A 332 -0.81 4.35 11.67
C TYR A 332 0.61 4.43 11.10
N ASN A 333 0.82 5.22 10.05
CA ASN A 333 2.16 5.48 9.51
C ASN A 333 3.00 6.38 10.44
N GLY A 334 2.38 7.44 10.95
CA GLY A 334 2.97 8.50 11.76
C GLY A 334 2.78 9.89 11.15
N LEU A 335 2.54 10.89 12.00
CA LEU A 335 2.25 12.29 11.65
C LEU A 335 3.51 13.12 11.30
N GLY A 336 4.56 12.48 10.78
CA GLY A 336 5.84 13.13 10.49
C GLY A 336 5.77 14.22 9.42
N TYR A 337 4.97 13.98 8.38
CA TYR A 337 4.79 14.92 7.25
C TYR A 337 4.11 16.23 7.67
N ARG A 338 3.33 16.22 8.77
CA ARG A 338 2.69 17.41 9.34
C ARG A 338 3.72 18.49 9.69
N GLY A 339 4.85 18.13 10.28
CA GLY A 339 5.91 19.11 10.60
C GLY A 339 6.47 19.84 9.39
N LEU A 340 6.39 19.22 8.20
CA LEU A 340 6.85 19.78 6.94
C LEU A 340 5.74 20.54 6.19
N GLY A 341 4.47 20.40 6.60
CA GLY A 341 3.33 21.00 5.90
C GLY A 341 3.10 20.39 4.50
N VAL A 342 3.46 19.12 4.32
CA VAL A 342 3.33 18.41 3.03
C VAL A 342 2.37 17.22 3.16
N PRO A 343 1.70 16.81 2.08
CA PRO A 343 0.78 15.69 2.12
C PRO A 343 1.55 14.38 2.34
N THR A 344 1.07 13.54 3.25
CA THR A 344 1.65 12.20 3.43
C THR A 344 1.36 11.31 2.20
N PRO A 345 2.36 10.68 1.58
CA PRO A 345 2.12 9.67 0.55
C PRO A 345 1.29 8.50 1.07
N TYR A 346 1.35 8.19 2.37
CA TYR A 346 0.61 7.08 2.97
C TYR A 346 -0.90 7.21 2.78
N LEU A 347 -1.44 8.44 2.79
CA LEU A 347 -2.85 8.67 2.48
C LEU A 347 -3.07 8.97 0.99
N TRP A 348 -2.24 9.85 0.43
CA TRP A 348 -2.60 10.59 -0.78
C TRP A 348 -1.86 10.15 -2.05
N SER A 349 -0.90 9.22 -1.95
CA SER A 349 -0.18 8.70 -3.12
C SER A 349 -1.16 8.17 -4.17
N PHE A 350 -0.89 8.46 -5.44
CA PHE A 350 -1.72 8.22 -6.64
C PHE A 350 -2.92 9.17 -6.84
N SER A 351 -3.12 10.15 -5.96
CA SER A 351 -4.15 11.21 -6.14
C SER A 351 -3.57 12.54 -6.63
N ASN A 352 -4.45 13.47 -7.00
CA ASN A 352 -4.11 14.88 -7.25
C ASN A 352 -3.34 15.54 -6.09
N HIS A 353 -3.54 15.10 -4.84
CA HIS A 353 -2.90 15.69 -3.65
C HIS A 353 -1.44 15.28 -3.44
N TYR A 354 -0.87 14.35 -4.22
CA TYR A 354 0.52 13.92 -4.03
C TYR A 354 1.26 13.76 -5.35
N GLU A 355 2.48 14.31 -5.44
CA GLU A 355 3.38 14.11 -6.57
C GLU A 355 4.72 13.50 -6.18
N ARG A 356 5.35 14.02 -5.12
CA ARG A 356 6.67 13.66 -4.61
C ARG A 356 6.83 14.14 -3.17
N GLY A 357 7.90 13.71 -2.51
CA GLY A 357 8.13 13.95 -1.10
C GLY A 357 7.90 12.67 -0.31
N LYS A 358 8.95 12.08 0.27
CA LYS A 358 8.84 10.85 1.06
C LYS A 358 9.96 10.77 2.09
N PHE A 359 9.66 10.24 3.27
CA PHE A 359 10.71 9.75 4.18
C PHE A 359 11.31 8.46 3.62
N VAL A 360 12.57 8.53 3.21
CA VAL A 360 13.32 7.38 2.66
C VAL A 360 14.05 6.59 3.74
N ALA A 361 14.20 7.18 4.93
CA ALA A 361 14.62 6.53 6.16
C ALA A 361 14.12 7.37 7.34
N ASP A 362 14.31 6.86 8.56
CA ASP A 362 13.96 7.56 9.78
C ASP A 362 14.55 8.97 9.82
N GLY A 363 13.66 9.96 9.88
CA GLY A 363 14.01 11.38 9.89
C GLY A 363 14.57 11.94 8.57
N LYS A 364 14.78 11.11 7.54
CA LYS A 364 15.36 11.54 6.26
C LYS A 364 14.27 11.75 5.21
N PHE A 365 13.81 13.00 5.10
CA PHE A 365 12.87 13.41 4.05
C PHE A 365 13.60 13.71 2.74
N SER A 366 13.13 13.13 1.64
CA SER A 366 13.55 13.49 0.28
C SER A 366 12.40 14.21 -0.41
N HIS A 367 12.66 15.40 -0.95
CA HIS A 367 11.69 16.19 -1.71
C HIS A 367 11.41 15.61 -3.10
N THR A 368 12.30 14.76 -3.62
CA THR A 368 12.23 14.23 -4.99
C THR A 368 11.77 12.79 -5.04
N ALA A 369 11.92 12.03 -3.95
CA ALA A 369 11.45 10.66 -3.84
C ALA A 369 9.92 10.59 -4.04
N LYS A 370 9.48 9.58 -4.80
CA LYS A 370 8.07 9.31 -5.07
C LYS A 370 7.67 8.01 -4.41
N SER A 371 6.49 8.01 -3.79
CA SER A 371 5.87 6.76 -3.33
C SER A 371 5.42 5.91 -4.52
N GLN A 372 5.65 4.61 -4.40
CA GLN A 372 5.19 3.59 -5.35
C GLN A 372 3.96 2.82 -4.84
N GLN A 373 3.52 3.13 -3.62
CA GLN A 373 2.35 2.52 -3.00
C GLN A 373 1.10 3.36 -3.25
N CYS A 374 -0.03 2.69 -3.40
CA CYS A 374 -1.33 3.34 -3.38
C CYS A 374 -1.61 3.89 -1.97
N GLY A 375 -2.07 5.13 -1.89
CA GLY A 375 -2.43 5.74 -0.61
C GLY A 375 -3.70 5.14 -0.01
N ALA A 376 -3.74 5.01 1.31
CA ALA A 376 -4.89 4.45 2.03
C ALA A 376 -6.18 5.27 1.82
N ALA A 377 -6.09 6.61 1.72
CA ALA A 377 -7.26 7.44 1.43
C ALA A 377 -7.76 7.25 -0.02
N VAL A 378 -6.85 6.93 -0.95
CA VAL A 378 -7.23 6.60 -2.33
C VAL A 378 -8.02 5.29 -2.36
N MET A 379 -7.53 4.23 -1.72
CA MET A 379 -8.27 2.96 -1.62
C MET A 379 -9.61 3.13 -0.90
N LEU A 380 -9.65 3.94 0.16
CA LEU A 380 -10.87 4.27 0.89
C LEU A 380 -11.89 5.01 0.00
N LYS A 381 -11.43 5.94 -0.85
CA LYS A 381 -12.29 6.65 -1.80
C LYS A 381 -12.89 5.70 -2.84
N LEU A 382 -12.14 4.70 -3.29
CA LEU A 382 -12.66 3.69 -4.22
C LEU A 382 -13.76 2.84 -3.62
N LEU A 383 -13.58 2.38 -2.38
CA LEU A 383 -14.63 1.65 -1.65
C LEU A 383 -15.89 2.51 -1.47
N ALA A 384 -15.73 3.79 -1.15
CA ALA A 384 -16.85 4.72 -0.99
C ALA A 384 -17.57 4.99 -2.33
N ASP A 385 -16.82 5.18 -3.42
CA ASP A 385 -17.37 5.41 -4.77
C ASP A 385 -18.06 4.17 -5.34
N ALA A 386 -17.64 2.98 -4.93
CA ALA A 386 -18.30 1.71 -5.22
C ALA A 386 -19.50 1.42 -4.29
N GLU A 387 -19.84 2.35 -3.38
CA GLU A 387 -20.92 2.23 -2.39
C GLU A 387 -20.77 1.02 -1.43
N GLU A 388 -19.56 0.47 -1.30
CA GLU A 388 -19.28 -0.67 -0.43
C GLU A 388 -19.12 -0.28 1.05
N ILE A 389 -18.86 1.01 1.30
CA ILE A 389 -18.76 1.60 2.63
C ILE A 389 -19.51 2.93 2.68
N LYS A 390 -20.00 3.28 3.87
CA LYS A 390 -20.59 4.59 4.16
C LYS A 390 -19.71 5.29 5.18
N LEU A 391 -19.14 6.42 4.81
CA LEU A 391 -18.29 7.23 5.68
C LEU A 391 -19.08 8.47 6.09
N GLU A 392 -19.53 8.49 7.33
CA GLU A 392 -20.23 9.64 7.89
C GLU A 392 -19.23 10.72 8.30
N ALA A 393 -19.61 11.99 8.16
CA ALA A 393 -18.82 13.09 8.70
C ALA A 393 -18.86 13.05 10.23
N ALA A 394 -17.73 13.35 10.88
CA ALA A 394 -17.70 13.43 12.33
C ALA A 394 -18.64 14.56 12.79
N THR A 395 -19.59 14.25 13.68
CA THR A 395 -20.39 15.26 14.38
C THR A 395 -19.53 16.24 15.16
#